data_AF-A0A222FPM1-F1
#
_entry.id   AF-A0A222FPM1-F1
#
_cell.length_a   1.000
_cell.length_b   1.000
_cell.length_c   1.000
_cell.angle_alpha   90.00
_cell.angle_beta   90.00
_cell.angle_gamma   90.00
#
_symmetry.space_group_name_H-M   'P 1'
#
loop_
_entity.id
_entity.type
_entity.pdbx_description
1 polymer ?
#
loop_
_entity_poly.entity_id
_entity_poly.type
_entity_poly.pdbx_seq_one_letter_code
_entity_poly.pdbx_strand_id
1 'polypeptide(L)'
;MDLSEVQLNELQHSAVTPTALLQGLQVYCREQGSPLEQAINQLARYVAQQWMAQQLAFADGLRLMQQLMAVMSSPSVVADLHGRVPEPAASICLAFDAGTLTQSAQRQGCKAEQAYTLPILQEALARWH
;
A
#
# COMPACT_ATOMS: atom_id res chain seq x y z
N MET A 1 5.88 -15.33 8.97
CA MET A 1 6.02 -14.36 10.07
C MET A 1 5.47 -13.06 9.51
N ASP A 2 4.25 -12.69 9.94
CA ASP A 2 3.61 -11.43 9.53
C ASP A 2 4.34 -10.26 10.19
N LEU A 3 4.31 -9.09 9.55
CA LEU A 3 4.70 -7.84 10.20
C LEU A 3 3.99 -7.75 11.55
N SER A 4 4.72 -7.52 12.64
CA SER A 4 4.07 -7.27 13.92
C SER A 4 3.18 -6.02 13.75
N GLU A 5 1.90 -6.11 14.12
CA GLU A 5 0.94 -4.98 14.06
C GLU A 5 1.51 -3.70 14.67
N VAL A 6 2.42 -3.84 15.62
CA VAL A 6 3.12 -2.75 16.31
C VAL A 6 4.03 -1.95 15.36
N GLN A 7 4.92 -2.60 14.59
CA GLN A 7 5.84 -1.91 13.67
C GLN A 7 5.10 -1.25 12.50
N LEU A 8 4.00 -1.85 12.07
CA LEU A 8 3.13 -1.29 11.04
C LEU A 8 2.31 -0.09 11.56
N ASN A 9 1.83 -0.14 12.80
CA ASN A 9 1.13 0.99 13.41
C ASN A 9 2.04 2.22 13.57
N GLU A 10 3.33 2.03 13.89
CA GLU A 10 4.29 3.13 13.96
C GLU A 10 4.51 3.82 12.60
N LEU A 11 4.49 3.04 11.51
CA LEU A 11 4.50 3.56 10.14
C LEU A 11 3.19 4.27 9.74
N GLN A 12 2.09 4.08 10.47
CA GLN A 12 0.83 4.78 10.17
C GLN A 12 0.72 6.15 10.87
N HIS A 13 1.34 6.31 12.05
CA HIS A 13 1.12 7.47 12.94
C HIS A 13 2.14 8.60 12.78
N SER A 14 3.26 8.35 12.11
CA SER A 14 4.21 9.40 11.75
C SER A 14 3.76 10.10 10.45
N ALA A 15 4.07 11.39 10.27
CA ALA A 15 3.97 12.03 8.97
C ALA A 15 4.98 11.36 8.02
N VAL A 16 4.58 10.24 7.43
CA VAL A 16 5.48 9.38 6.66
C VAL A 16 5.80 10.07 5.36
N THR A 17 7.06 10.45 5.22
CA THR A 17 7.64 10.83 3.92
C THR A 17 8.07 9.56 3.18
N PRO A 18 8.25 9.60 1.84
CA PRO A 18 8.72 8.43 1.09
C PRO A 18 10.08 7.95 1.63
N THR A 19 10.95 8.88 2.02
CA THR A 19 12.26 8.58 2.60
C THR A 19 12.15 7.83 3.92
N ALA A 20 11.28 8.28 4.83
CA ALA A 20 11.06 7.61 6.11
C ALA A 20 10.45 6.21 5.91
N LEU A 21 9.53 6.07 4.94
CA LEU A 21 8.92 4.79 4.59
C LEU A 21 9.95 3.80 4.07
N LEU A 22 10.81 4.22 3.14
CA LEU A 22 11.87 3.39 2.59
C LEU A 22 12.86 2.96 3.69
N GLN A 23 13.25 3.86 4.59
CA GLN A 23 14.10 3.52 5.73
C GLN A 23 13.47 2.46 6.62
N GLY A 24 12.18 2.60 6.95
CA GLY A 24 11.43 1.60 7.72
C GLY A 24 11.40 0.24 7.04
N LEU A 25 11.12 0.20 5.73
CA LEU A 25 11.15 -1.03 4.93
C LEU A 25 12.54 -1.67 4.91
N GLN A 26 13.61 -0.87 4.77
CA GLN A 26 14.99 -1.36 4.79
C GLN A 26 15.42 -1.89 6.17
N VAL A 27 14.95 -1.29 7.26
CA VAL A 27 15.15 -1.85 8.61
C VAL A 27 14.44 -3.20 8.72
N TYR A 28 13.17 -3.28 8.33
CA TYR A 28 12.42 -4.53 8.32
C TYR A 28 13.09 -5.63 7.50
N CYS A 29 13.56 -5.31 6.28
CA CYS A 29 14.27 -6.26 5.42
C CYS A 29 15.52 -6.82 6.08
N ARG A 30 16.28 -5.97 6.81
CA ARG A 30 17.48 -6.38 7.54
C ARG A 30 17.16 -7.26 8.74
N GLU A 31 16.13 -6.91 9.50
CA GLU A 31 15.71 -7.67 10.69
C GLU A 31 15.14 -9.04 10.31
N GLN A 32 14.38 -9.12 9.23
CA GLN A 32 13.67 -10.33 8.80
C GLN A 32 14.41 -11.14 7.73
N GLY A 33 15.56 -10.65 7.25
CA GLY A 33 16.29 -11.27 6.13
C GLY A 33 15.45 -11.39 4.86
N SER A 34 14.47 -10.50 4.66
CA SER A 34 13.49 -10.58 3.58
C SER A 34 13.84 -9.60 2.45
N PRO A 35 13.58 -9.93 1.18
CA PRO A 35 13.77 -9.01 0.06
C PRO A 35 12.89 -7.76 0.18
N LEU A 36 13.36 -6.62 -0.34
CA LEU A 36 12.60 -5.36 -0.35
C LEU A 36 11.24 -5.49 -1.03
N GLU A 37 11.18 -6.24 -2.13
CA GLU A 37 9.95 -6.58 -2.86
C GLU A 37 8.89 -7.19 -1.93
N GLN A 38 9.31 -8.12 -1.06
CA GLN A 38 8.42 -8.79 -0.12
C GLN A 38 7.90 -7.83 0.95
N ALA A 39 8.75 -6.94 1.48
CA ALA A 39 8.36 -5.95 2.48
C ALA A 39 7.34 -4.94 1.91
N ILE A 40 7.57 -4.47 0.67
CA ILE A 40 6.65 -3.58 -0.06
C ILE A 40 5.27 -4.25 -0.22
N ASN A 41 5.26 -5.50 -0.68
CA ASN A 41 4.02 -6.27 -0.87
C ASN A 41 3.26 -6.53 0.43
N GLN A 42 3.98 -6.87 1.51
CA GLN A 42 3.37 -7.09 2.82
C GLN A 42 2.75 -5.82 3.39
N LEU A 43 3.43 -4.68 3.29
CA LEU A 43 2.89 -3.38 3.72
C LEU A 43 1.61 -3.02 2.95
N ALA A 44 1.66 -3.12 1.61
CA ALA A 44 0.50 -2.80 0.77
C ALA A 44 -0.72 -3.66 1.15
N ARG A 45 -0.51 -4.97 1.35
CA ARG A 45 -1.56 -5.88 1.79
C ARG A 45 -2.09 -5.55 3.18
N TYR A 46 -1.22 -5.26 4.13
CA TYR A 46 -1.67 -4.86 5.47
C TYR A 46 -2.59 -3.64 5.39
N VAL A 47 -2.19 -2.60 4.65
CA VAL A 47 -3.02 -1.39 4.47
C VAL A 47 -4.37 -1.73 3.82
N ALA A 48 -4.36 -2.56 2.76
CA ALA A 48 -5.59 -3.00 2.10
C ALA A 48 -6.51 -3.77 3.06
N GLN A 49 -5.98 -4.71 3.82
CA GLN A 49 -6.73 -5.52 4.78
C GLN A 49 -7.30 -4.67 5.93
N GLN A 50 -6.51 -3.75 6.48
CA GLN A 50 -6.93 -2.84 7.54
C GLN A 50 -8.05 -1.91 7.08
N TRP A 51 -7.97 -1.38 5.86
CA TRP A 51 -9.05 -0.58 5.28
C TRP A 51 -10.31 -1.41 5.05
N MET A 52 -10.19 -2.61 4.46
CA MET A 52 -11.34 -3.51 4.24
C MET A 52 -12.01 -3.96 5.55
N ALA A 53 -11.23 -4.13 6.62
CA ALA A 53 -11.71 -4.42 7.97
C ALA A 53 -12.29 -3.18 8.70
N GLN A 54 -12.31 -2.01 8.05
CA GLN A 54 -12.73 -0.73 8.62
C GLN A 54 -11.91 -0.29 9.85
N GLN A 55 -10.67 -0.78 9.96
CA GLN A 55 -9.72 -0.44 11.01
C GLN A 55 -8.80 0.73 10.63
N LEU A 56 -8.73 1.07 9.33
CA LEU A 56 -7.99 2.19 8.79
C LEU A 56 -8.91 3.08 7.95
N ALA A 57 -8.86 4.40 8.15
CA ALA A 57 -9.60 5.34 7.32
C ALA A 57 -9.05 5.36 5.88
N PHE A 58 -9.93 5.53 4.90
CA PHE A 58 -9.52 5.54 3.47
C PHE A 58 -8.44 6.60 3.18
N ALA A 59 -8.57 7.80 3.76
CA ALA A 59 -7.61 8.88 3.57
C ALA A 59 -6.19 8.52 4.06
N ASP A 60 -6.10 7.79 5.18
CA ASP A 60 -4.80 7.34 5.72
C ASP A 60 -4.21 6.22 4.86
N GLY A 61 -5.04 5.26 4.41
CA GLY A 61 -4.63 4.22 3.46
C GLY A 61 -4.15 4.80 2.14
N LEU A 62 -4.90 5.74 1.55
CA LEU A 62 -4.54 6.47 0.34
C LEU A 62 -3.20 7.19 0.50
N ARG A 63 -3.03 7.94 1.60
CA ARG A 63 -1.78 8.65 1.88
C ARG A 63 -0.60 7.68 1.89
N LEU A 64 -0.71 6.56 2.60
CA LEU A 64 0.35 5.54 2.68
C LEU A 64 0.64 4.91 1.33
N MET A 65 -0.38 4.58 0.54
CA MET A 65 -0.20 4.01 -0.80
C MET A 65 0.45 5.00 -1.77
N GLN A 66 0.15 6.29 -1.67
CA GLN A 66 0.85 7.33 -2.44
C GLN A 66 2.32 7.45 -2.05
N GLN A 67 2.65 7.38 -0.75
CA GLN A 67 4.05 7.32 -0.31
C GLN A 67 4.75 6.06 -0.82
N LEU A 68 4.07 4.91 -0.75
CA LEU A 68 4.62 3.64 -1.24
C LEU A 68 4.85 3.67 -2.74
N MET A 69 3.93 4.25 -3.52
CA MET A 69 4.12 4.46 -4.97
C MET A 69 5.33 5.35 -5.25
N ALA A 70 5.51 6.44 -4.49
CA ALA A 70 6.70 7.29 -4.62
C ALA A 70 8.00 6.53 -4.30
N VAL A 71 7.99 5.65 -3.29
CA VAL A 71 9.13 4.76 -2.97
C VAL A 71 9.42 3.79 -4.12
N MET A 72 8.40 3.09 -4.63
CA MET A 72 8.55 2.15 -5.75
C MET A 72 9.02 2.83 -7.04
N SER A 73 8.74 4.13 -7.20
CA SER A 73 9.17 4.93 -8.34
C SER A 73 10.57 5.55 -8.17
N SER A 74 11.20 5.41 -7.00
CA SER A 74 12.54 5.95 -6.75
C SER A 74 13.58 5.22 -7.60
N PRO A 75 14.52 5.92 -8.27
CA PRO A 75 15.58 5.28 -9.07
C PRO A 75 16.38 4.23 -8.29
N SER A 76 16.63 4.45 -7.00
CA SER A 76 17.35 3.50 -6.15
C SER A 76 16.57 2.19 -5.96
N VAL A 77 15.27 2.29 -5.71
CA VAL A 77 14.39 1.13 -5.50
C VAL A 77 14.15 0.40 -6.82
N VAL A 78 13.97 1.12 -7.92
CA VAL A 78 13.89 0.54 -9.26
C VAL A 78 15.15 -0.25 -9.60
N ALA A 79 16.33 0.27 -9.26
CA ALA A 79 17.60 -0.45 -9.43
C ALA A 79 17.68 -1.70 -8.54
N ASP A 80 17.33 -1.59 -7.25
CA ASP A 80 17.33 -2.71 -6.29
C ASP A 80 16.36 -3.82 -6.69
N LEU A 81 15.24 -3.47 -7.34
CA LEU A 81 14.25 -4.42 -7.83
C LEU A 81 14.54 -4.94 -9.24
N HIS A 82 15.63 -4.50 -9.87
CA HIS A 82 15.98 -4.80 -11.26
C HIS A 82 14.89 -4.41 -12.27
N GLY A 83 14.22 -3.28 -12.04
CA GLY A 83 13.13 -2.78 -12.87
C GLY A 83 11.81 -3.56 -12.72
N ARG A 84 11.73 -4.52 -11.79
CA ARG A 84 10.49 -5.26 -11.53
C ARG A 84 9.52 -4.41 -10.71
N VAL A 85 8.25 -4.47 -11.07
CA VAL A 85 7.16 -3.83 -10.34
C VAL A 85 6.66 -4.79 -9.27
N PRO A 86 6.69 -4.44 -7.97
CA PRO A 86 6.19 -5.30 -6.92
C PRO A 86 4.68 -5.51 -7.04
N GLU A 87 4.26 -6.76 -7.21
CA GLU A 87 2.86 -7.17 -7.16
C GLU A 87 2.60 -8.03 -5.91
N PRO A 88 1.50 -7.80 -5.17
CA PRO A 88 0.35 -6.98 -5.56
C PRO A 88 0.43 -5.50 -5.17
N ALA A 89 1.55 -5.00 -4.65
CA ALA A 89 1.62 -3.63 -4.15
C ALA A 89 1.25 -2.56 -5.18
N ALA A 90 1.71 -2.70 -6.41
CA ALA A 90 1.35 -1.76 -7.48
C ALA A 90 -0.16 -1.76 -7.76
N SER A 91 -0.78 -2.93 -7.88
CA SER A 91 -2.24 -3.07 -8.04
C SER A 91 -3.02 -2.44 -6.89
N ILE A 92 -2.54 -2.61 -5.65
CA ILE A 92 -3.16 -2.03 -4.45
C ILE A 92 -3.04 -0.50 -4.47
N CYS A 93 -1.87 0.05 -4.79
CA CYS A 93 -1.71 1.50 -4.88
C CYS A 93 -2.64 2.11 -5.94
N LEU A 94 -2.75 1.48 -7.11
CA LEU A 94 -3.67 1.92 -8.17
C LEU A 94 -5.14 1.86 -7.75
N ALA A 95 -5.53 0.86 -6.93
CA ALA A 95 -6.88 0.77 -6.40
C ALA A 95 -7.24 1.95 -5.49
N PHE A 96 -6.31 2.37 -4.62
CA PHE A 96 -6.51 3.52 -3.75
C PHE A 96 -6.60 4.83 -4.56
N ASP A 97 -5.73 5.01 -5.54
CA ASP A 97 -5.81 6.19 -6.44
C ASP A 97 -7.14 6.22 -7.21
N ALA A 98 -7.65 5.08 -7.67
CA ALA A 98 -8.95 4.99 -8.35
C ALA A 98 -10.12 5.44 -7.44
N GLY A 99 -10.03 5.23 -6.12
CA GLY A 99 -11.02 5.67 -5.14
C GLY A 99 -11.07 7.19 -4.96
N THR A 100 -10.13 7.95 -5.54
CA THR A 100 -10.11 9.42 -5.50
C THR A 100 -10.86 10.10 -6.65
N LEU A 101 -11.39 9.32 -7.59
CA LEU A 101 -12.12 9.82 -8.77
C LEU A 101 -13.44 10.49 -8.35
N THR A 102 -13.38 11.82 -8.16
CA THR A 102 -14.42 12.62 -7.50
C THR A 102 -15.50 13.20 -8.42
N GLN A 103 -15.42 13.02 -9.75
CA GLN A 103 -16.46 13.55 -10.65
C GLN A 103 -17.49 12.51 -11.15
N SER A 104 -17.21 11.21 -11.03
CA SER A 104 -18.08 10.14 -11.55
C SER A 104 -18.93 9.47 -10.47
N ALA A 105 -18.40 9.37 -9.24
CA ALA A 105 -18.99 8.58 -8.16
C ALA A 105 -20.21 9.23 -7.47
N GLN A 106 -20.31 10.56 -7.49
CA GLN A 106 -21.46 11.26 -6.89
C GLN A 106 -22.78 11.00 -7.63
N ARG A 107 -22.76 10.43 -8.84
CA ARG A 107 -23.99 10.22 -9.63
C ARG A 107 -24.93 9.14 -9.09
N GLN A 108 -24.55 8.32 -8.09
CA GLN A 108 -25.37 7.19 -7.64
C GLN A 108 -25.43 6.97 -6.12
N GLY A 109 -25.01 7.94 -5.30
CA GLY A 109 -25.09 7.80 -3.84
C GLY A 109 -24.13 6.77 -3.22
N CYS A 110 -23.23 6.20 -4.01
CA CYS A 110 -22.16 5.31 -3.55
C CYS A 110 -20.86 6.09 -3.36
N LYS A 111 -20.10 5.78 -2.29
CA LYS A 111 -18.77 6.38 -2.09
C LYS A 111 -17.79 5.83 -3.14
N ALA A 112 -16.97 6.71 -3.74
CA ALA A 112 -15.99 6.33 -4.78
C ALA A 112 -15.05 5.19 -4.34
N GLU A 113 -14.61 5.22 -3.09
CA GLU A 113 -13.82 4.18 -2.45
C GLU A 113 -14.48 2.79 -2.52
N GLN A 114 -15.80 2.70 -2.33
CA GLN A 114 -16.51 1.41 -2.40
C GLN A 114 -16.74 0.96 -3.84
N ALA A 115 -16.99 1.88 -4.75
CA ALA A 115 -17.27 1.56 -6.15
C ALA A 115 -16.02 1.14 -6.93
N TYR A 116 -14.87 1.75 -6.62
CA TYR A 116 -13.65 1.62 -7.44
C TYR A 116 -12.48 0.99 -6.71
N THR A 117 -12.28 1.24 -5.42
CA THR A 117 -11.16 0.65 -4.68
C THR A 117 -11.45 -0.79 -4.26
N LEU A 118 -12.62 -1.06 -3.69
CA LEU A 118 -12.94 -2.37 -3.11
C LEU A 118 -12.84 -3.54 -4.11
N PRO A 119 -13.41 -3.48 -5.33
CA PRO A 119 -13.33 -4.60 -6.27
C PRO A 119 -11.90 -4.92 -6.70
N ILE A 120 -11.09 -3.87 -6.93
CA ILE A 120 -9.69 -4.02 -7.36
C ILE A 120 -8.85 -4.63 -6.23
N LEU A 121 -9.07 -4.20 -4.97
CA LEU A 121 -8.37 -4.80 -3.83
C LEU A 121 -8.75 -6.27 -3.62
N GLN A 122 -10.03 -6.62 -3.77
CA GLN A 122 -10.47 -8.02 -3.66
C GLN A 122 -9.79 -8.89 -4.71
N GLU A 123 -9.69 -8.42 -5.96
CA GLU A 123 -9.00 -9.13 -7.03
C GLU A 123 -7.49 -9.23 -6.79
N ALA A 124 -6.83 -8.14 -6.38
CA ALA A 124 -5.40 -8.10 -6.10
C ALA A 124 -5.02 -9.05 -4.95
N LEU A 125 -5.84 -9.11 -3.89
CA LEU A 125 -5.62 -10.00 -2.76
C LEU A 125 -5.94 -11.47 -3.09
N ALA A 126 -6.97 -11.73 -3.92
CA ALA A 126 -7.36 -13.10 -4.30
C ALA A 126 -6.30 -13.80 -5.17
N ARG A 127 -5.53 -13.05 -5.96
CA ARG A 127 -4.44 -13.59 -6.80
C ARG A 127 -3.20 -14.02 -6.00
N TRP A 128 -3.16 -13.74 -4.69
CA TRP A 128 -2.02 -14.00 -3.82
C TRP A 128 -2.20 -15.25 -2.92
N HIS A 129 -2.85 -16.29 -3.45
CA HIS A 129 -3.01 -17.60 -2.81
C HIS A 129 -2.14 -18.67 -3.47
#